data_AF-A0A397PNB0-F1
#
_entry.id   AF-A0A397PNB0-F1
#
_cell.length_a   1.000
_cell.length_b   1.000
_cell.length_c   1.000
_cell.angle_alpha   90.00
_cell.angle_beta   90.00
_cell.angle_gamma   90.00
#
_symmetry.space_group_name_H-M   'P 1'
#
loop_
_entity.id
_entity.type
_entity.pdbx_description
1 polymer ?
#
loop_
_entity_poly.entity_id
_entity_poly.type
_entity_poly.pdbx_seq_one_letter_code
_entity_poly.pdbx_strand_id
1 'polypeptide(L)'
;MRVLIFVVALGALWDGYTSFYGIAEFYDLVMGQSAPMRFVFAGVAAITIVGFMVATRLIWSGAEANNTISILLKVAWVVCFAIDLYTSFIGTRDFVFDGMAGGSANVFGLLIMSFLVTSSSVLLSQLITGKGIRKRYLY
;
A
#
# COMPACT_ATOMS: atom_id res chain seq x y z
N MET A 1 -1.36 6.97 -22.22
CA MET A 1 -2.11 6.02 -21.35
C MET A 1 -1.31 4.79 -20.94
N ARG A 2 -0.58 4.10 -21.84
CA ARG A 2 0.30 2.96 -21.45
C ARG A 2 1.44 3.38 -20.52
N VAL A 3 2.07 4.52 -20.80
CA VAL A 3 3.14 5.11 -19.97
C VAL A 3 2.65 5.41 -18.54
N LEU A 4 1.45 5.97 -18.39
CA LEU A 4 0.87 6.27 -17.07
C LEU A 4 0.67 4.99 -16.22
N ILE A 5 0.14 3.93 -16.84
CA ILE A 5 -0.04 2.64 -16.16
C ILE A 5 1.31 2.08 -15.71
N PHE A 6 2.33 2.18 -16.57
CA PHE A 6 3.68 1.73 -16.24
C PHE A 6 4.28 2.51 -15.06
N VAL A 7 4.19 3.84 -15.06
CA VAL A 7 4.68 4.69 -13.95
C VAL A 7 3.96 4.38 -12.64
N VAL A 8 2.63 4.25 -12.67
CA VAL A 8 1.84 3.94 -11.47
C VAL A 8 2.13 2.52 -10.98
N ALA A 9 2.34 1.56 -11.87
CA ALA A 9 2.73 0.19 -11.51
C ALA A 9 4.11 0.13 -10.86
N LEU A 10 5.07 0.95 -11.31
CA LEU A 10 6.38 1.07 -10.65
C LEU A 10 6.23 1.65 -9.23
N GLY A 11 5.38 2.66 -9.06
CA GLY A 11 5.05 3.19 -7.74
C GLY A 11 4.47 2.12 -6.81
N ALA A 12 3.50 1.35 -7.29
CA ALA A 12 2.86 0.28 -6.50
C ALA A 12 3.83 -0.88 -6.21
N LEU A 13 4.78 -1.15 -7.10
CA LEU A 13 5.83 -2.14 -6.87
C LEU A 13 6.81 -1.66 -5.79
N TRP A 14 7.15 -0.37 -5.80
CA TRP A 14 7.95 0.24 -4.76
C TRP A 14 7.23 0.22 -3.41
N ASP A 15 5.94 0.57 -3.39
CA ASP A 15 5.06 0.49 -2.21
C ASP A 15 5.04 -0.94 -1.61
N GLY A 16 4.86 -1.96 -2.44
CA GLY A 16 4.94 -3.35 -1.99
C GLY A 16 6.30 -3.74 -1.39
N TYR A 17 7.39 -3.20 -1.94
CA TYR A 17 8.73 -3.41 -1.40
C TYR A 17 8.93 -2.72 -0.04
N THR A 18 8.52 -1.45 0.10
CA THR A 18 8.62 -0.73 1.37
C THR A 18 7.70 -1.31 2.44
N SER A 19 6.52 -1.80 2.06
CA SER A 19 5.61 -2.53 2.94
C SER A 19 6.21 -3.86 3.41
N PHE A 20 6.84 -4.64 2.52
CA PHE A 20 7.57 -5.85 2.92
C PHE A 20 8.69 -5.55 3.92
N TYR A 21 9.53 -4.55 3.62
CA TYR A 21 10.65 -4.18 4.48
C TYR A 21 10.16 -3.68 5.86
N GLY A 22 9.20 -2.75 5.88
CA GLY A 22 8.69 -2.19 7.13
C GLY A 22 8.02 -3.23 8.03
N ILE A 23 7.34 -4.22 7.45
CA ILE A 23 6.77 -5.34 8.23
C ILE A 23 7.85 -6.26 8.77
N ALA A 24 8.91 -6.53 8.00
CA ALA A 24 10.04 -7.34 8.45
C ALA A 24 10.74 -6.68 9.65
N GLU A 25 10.95 -5.36 9.60
CA GLU A 25 11.52 -4.58 10.72
C GLU A 25 10.58 -4.58 11.93
N PHE A 26 9.27 -4.36 11.71
CA PHE A 26 8.27 -4.45 12.77
C PHE A 26 8.24 -5.82 13.45
N TYR A 27 8.36 -6.90 12.66
CA TYR A 27 8.41 -8.25 13.19
C TYR A 27 9.62 -8.47 14.10
N ASP A 28 10.81 -7.99 13.69
CA ASP A 28 12.02 -8.09 14.51
C ASP A 28 11.89 -7.31 15.83
N LEU A 29 11.21 -6.17 15.81
CA LEU A 29 10.93 -5.38 17.02
C LEU A 29 10.03 -6.12 18.02
N VAL A 30 9.05 -6.90 17.52
CA VAL A 30 8.02 -7.53 18.37
C VAL A 30 8.42 -8.95 18.80
N MET A 31 8.94 -9.76 17.87
CA MET A 31 9.15 -11.20 18.05
C MET A 31 10.61 -11.59 18.28
N GLY A 32 11.54 -10.63 18.17
CA GLY A 32 12.97 -10.89 18.19
C GLY A 32 13.49 -11.55 16.90
N GLN A 33 14.81 -11.64 16.76
CA GLN A 33 15.47 -12.08 15.53
C GLN A 33 15.24 -13.58 15.26
N SER A 34 14.19 -13.91 14.49
CA SER A 34 13.96 -15.26 13.96
C SER A 34 14.00 -15.25 12.43
N ALA A 35 15.19 -15.58 11.91
CA ALA A 35 15.61 -15.26 10.54
C ALA A 35 14.72 -15.79 9.40
N PRO A 36 14.10 -16.99 9.42
CA PRO A 36 13.27 -17.44 8.29
C PRO A 36 11.81 -16.98 8.41
N MET A 37 11.23 -16.98 9.62
CA MET A 37 9.80 -16.66 9.82
C MET A 37 9.49 -15.19 9.56
N ARG A 38 10.46 -14.30 9.81
CA ARG A 38 10.36 -12.86 9.49
C ARG A 38 9.95 -12.62 8.04
N PHE A 39 10.68 -13.22 7.10
CA PHE A 39 10.44 -12.97 5.68
C PHE A 39 9.14 -13.60 5.18
N VAL A 40 8.77 -14.76 5.72
CA VAL A 40 7.49 -15.41 5.39
C VAL A 40 6.33 -14.55 5.89
N PHE A 41 6.39 -14.10 7.14
CA PHE A 41 5.38 -13.22 7.72
C PHE A 41 5.27 -11.89 6.96
N ALA A 42 6.41 -11.23 6.71
CA ALA A 42 6.46 -9.99 5.95
C ALA A 42 5.92 -10.16 4.53
N GLY A 43 6.24 -11.27 3.86
CA GLY A 43 5.72 -11.59 2.53
C GLY A 43 4.20 -11.72 2.51
N VAL A 44 3.64 -12.53 3.42
CA VAL A 44 2.19 -12.75 3.52
C VAL A 44 1.46 -11.45 3.88
N ALA A 45 1.97 -10.71 4.85
CA ALA A 45 1.35 -9.47 5.31
C ALA A 45 1.42 -8.37 4.22
N ALA A 46 2.55 -8.21 3.53
CA ALA A 46 2.70 -7.24 2.45
C ALA A 46 1.77 -7.56 1.27
N ILE A 47 1.68 -8.83 0.84
CA ILE A 47 0.75 -9.26 -0.21
C ILE A 47 -0.70 -8.95 0.19
N THR A 48 -1.04 -9.18 1.46
CA THR A 48 -2.38 -8.90 1.98
C THR A 48 -2.70 -7.41 1.91
N ILE A 49 -1.79 -6.56 2.42
CA ILE A 49 -1.95 -5.09 2.44
C ILE A 49 -2.06 -4.54 1.02
N VAL A 50 -1.12 -4.89 0.14
CA VAL A 50 -1.15 -4.47 -1.27
C VAL A 50 -2.42 -4.97 -1.96
N GLY A 51 -2.86 -6.20 -1.65
CA GLY A 51 -4.13 -6.75 -2.12
C GLY A 51 -5.32 -5.86 -1.77
N PHE A 52 -5.42 -5.40 -0.52
CA PHE A 52 -6.45 -4.45 -0.10
C PHE A 52 -6.31 -3.09 -0.82
N MET A 53 -5.10 -2.57 -0.99
CA MET A 53 -4.86 -1.30 -1.70
C MET A 53 -5.25 -1.38 -3.19
N VAL A 54 -4.92 -2.49 -3.87
CA VAL A 54 -5.32 -2.71 -5.27
C VAL A 54 -6.82 -3.04 -5.39
N ALA A 55 -7.44 -3.60 -4.36
CA ALA A 55 -8.88 -3.86 -4.32
C ALA A 55 -9.74 -2.64 -3.93
N THR A 56 -9.13 -1.47 -3.66
CA THR A 56 -9.83 -0.25 -3.21
C THR A 56 -11.12 0.00 -3.99
N ARG A 57 -11.07 0.03 -5.33
CA ARG A 57 -12.28 0.31 -6.11
C ARG A 57 -13.39 -0.72 -5.86
N LEU A 58 -13.08 -2.00 -5.80
CA LEU A 58 -14.08 -3.06 -5.56
C LEU A 58 -14.72 -2.90 -4.18
N ILE A 59 -13.91 -2.63 -3.16
CA ILE A 59 -14.36 -2.43 -1.77
C ILE A 59 -15.29 -1.22 -1.66
N TRP A 60 -14.96 -0.13 -2.35
CA TRP A 60 -15.71 1.12 -2.24
C TRP A 60 -16.87 1.25 -3.25
N SER A 61 -16.85 0.54 -4.39
CA SER A 61 -17.90 0.63 -5.41
C SER A 61 -18.93 -0.49 -5.38
N GLY A 62 -18.56 -1.69 -4.93
CA GLY A 62 -19.41 -2.89 -5.02
C GLY A 62 -20.27 -3.16 -3.78
N ALA A 63 -20.10 -2.37 -2.72
CA ALA A 63 -20.57 -2.74 -1.41
C ALA A 63 -21.77 -1.86 -1.02
N GLU A 64 -22.98 -2.42 -1.08
CA GLU A 64 -24.20 -1.76 -0.59
C GLU A 64 -23.93 -1.19 0.80
N ALA A 65 -24.35 0.07 1.01
CA ALA A 65 -23.95 0.86 2.17
C ALA A 65 -24.37 0.25 3.53
N ASN A 66 -25.27 -0.75 3.54
CA ASN A 66 -25.85 -1.33 4.75
C ASN A 66 -25.55 -2.82 4.99
N ASN A 67 -24.65 -3.44 4.22
CA ASN A 67 -24.23 -4.83 4.49
C ASN A 67 -23.07 -4.86 5.51
N THR A 68 -23.17 -5.63 6.59
CA THR A 68 -22.11 -5.81 7.60
C THR A 68 -20.75 -6.17 6.96
N ILE A 69 -20.76 -7.00 5.90
CA ILE A 69 -19.53 -7.40 5.18
C ILE A 69 -18.87 -6.20 4.48
N SER A 70 -19.67 -5.29 3.90
CA SER A 70 -19.21 -4.05 3.27
C SER A 70 -18.45 -3.17 4.25
N ILE A 71 -19.00 -3.01 5.46
CA ILE A 71 -18.40 -2.21 6.53
C ILE A 71 -17.09 -2.85 6.98
N LEU A 72 -17.06 -4.17 7.22
CA LEU A 72 -15.86 -4.88 7.62
C LEU A 72 -14.73 -4.75 6.59
N LEU A 73 -15.04 -4.87 5.30
CA LEU A 73 -14.04 -4.70 4.24
C LEU A 73 -13.49 -3.27 4.17
N LYS A 74 -14.32 -2.25 4.38
CA LYS A 74 -13.87 -0.85 4.44
C LYS A 74 -13.00 -0.58 5.66
N VAL A 75 -13.36 -1.11 6.83
CA VAL A 75 -12.55 -0.99 8.05
C VAL A 75 -11.20 -1.69 7.85
N ALA A 76 -11.20 -2.93 7.35
CA ALA A 76 -9.98 -3.66 7.03
C ALA A 76 -9.10 -2.90 6.03
N TRP A 77 -9.72 -2.27 5.02
CA TRP A 77 -9.01 -1.42 4.08
C TRP A 77 -8.35 -0.21 4.76
N VAL A 78 -9.06 0.51 5.65
CA VAL A 78 -8.50 1.66 6.38
C VAL A 78 -7.32 1.23 7.24
N VAL A 79 -7.42 0.08 7.90
CA VAL A 79 -6.30 -0.49 8.69
C VAL A 79 -5.11 -0.81 7.79
N CYS A 80 -5.35 -1.47 6.65
CA CYS A 80 -4.28 -1.76 5.68
C CYS A 80 -3.64 -0.48 5.15
N PHE A 81 -4.42 0.55 4.85
CA PHE A 81 -3.92 1.85 4.40
C PHE A 81 -3.03 2.52 5.45
N ALA A 82 -3.40 2.46 6.73
CA ALA A 82 -2.60 3.02 7.81
C ALA A 82 -1.27 2.27 7.99
N ILE A 83 -1.29 0.93 7.92
CA ILE A 83 -0.07 0.11 7.99
C ILE A 83 0.82 0.36 6.78
N ASP A 84 0.23 0.42 5.59
CA ASP A 84 0.94 0.72 4.34
C ASP A 84 1.64 2.07 4.41
N LEU A 85 0.93 3.12 4.83
CA LEU A 85 1.51 4.45 4.99
C LEU A 85 2.67 4.47 6.00
N TYR A 86 2.53 3.75 7.12
CA TYR A 86 3.60 3.65 8.13
C TYR A 86 4.82 2.89 7.61
N THR A 87 4.61 1.79 6.91
CA THR A 87 5.70 0.97 6.38
C THR A 87 6.39 1.65 5.18
N SER A 88 5.64 2.35 4.34
CA SER A 88 6.17 3.25 3.30
C SER A 88 6.93 4.43 3.90
N PHE A 89 6.55 4.94 5.07
CA PHE A 89 7.33 5.93 5.81
C PHE A 89 8.68 5.38 6.28
N ILE A 90 8.70 4.21 6.91
CA ILE A 90 9.95 3.55 7.32
C ILE A 90 10.85 3.29 6.11
N GLY A 91 10.32 2.65 5.07
CA GLY A 91 11.07 2.34 3.86
C GLY A 91 11.63 3.59 3.19
N THR A 92 10.82 4.64 3.06
CA THR A 92 11.28 5.90 2.45
C THR A 92 12.36 6.58 3.31
N ARG A 93 12.22 6.55 4.64
CA ARG A 93 13.22 7.11 5.55
C ARG A 93 14.57 6.41 5.36
N ASP A 94 14.55 5.08 5.29
CA ASP A 94 15.77 4.28 5.29
C ASP A 94 16.43 4.22 3.90
N PHE A 95 15.64 4.16 2.82
CA PHE A 95 16.17 3.99 1.46
C PHE A 95 16.30 5.29 0.65
N VAL A 96 15.58 6.35 0.99
CA VAL A 96 15.60 7.62 0.23
C VAL A 96 16.30 8.73 0.99
N PHE A 97 16.15 8.76 2.32
CA PHE A 97 16.74 9.78 3.17
C PHE A 97 17.93 9.28 4.00
N ASP A 98 18.43 8.05 3.76
CA ASP A 98 19.54 7.43 4.49
C ASP A 98 19.38 7.50 6.02
N GLY A 99 18.16 7.38 6.53
CA GLY A 99 17.86 7.52 7.96
C GLY A 99 17.92 8.96 8.50
N MET A 100 18.25 9.96 7.67
CA MET A 100 18.42 11.35 8.07
C MET A 100 17.08 12.12 8.14
N ALA A 101 16.36 11.95 9.25
CA ALA A 101 15.17 12.74 9.56
C ALA A 101 15.46 14.04 10.35
N GLY A 102 16.72 14.52 10.36
CA GLY A 102 17.19 15.58 11.27
C GLY A 102 16.69 17.01 11.00
N GLY A 103 15.91 17.24 9.94
CA GLY A 103 15.40 18.57 9.58
C GLY A 103 13.91 18.56 9.20
N SER A 104 13.20 19.65 9.51
CA SER A 104 11.76 19.81 9.21
C SER A 104 11.43 19.64 7.72
N ALA A 105 12.34 20.06 6.82
CA ALA A 105 12.22 19.85 5.38
C ALA A 105 12.29 18.36 4.99
N ASN A 106 13.18 17.59 5.63
CA ASN A 106 13.31 16.15 5.36
C ASN A 106 12.09 15.39 5.87
N VAL A 107 11.55 15.76 7.04
CA VAL A 107 10.31 15.16 7.57
C VAL A 107 9.12 15.45 6.65
N PHE A 108 9.00 16.68 6.14
CA PHE A 108 7.94 17.03 5.21
C PHE A 108 8.06 16.29 3.87
N GLY A 109 9.28 16.22 3.30
CA GLY A 109 9.56 15.46 2.08
C GLY A 109 9.27 13.97 2.26
N LEU A 110 9.63 13.40 3.41
CA LEU A 110 9.34 12.02 3.78
C LEU A 110 7.83 11.74 3.82
N LEU A 111 7.04 12.62 4.45
CA LEU A 111 5.57 12.48 4.48
C LEU A 111 4.96 12.53 3.08
N ILE A 112 5.39 13.47 2.23
CA ILE A 112 4.91 13.58 0.86
C ILE A 112 5.22 12.32 0.07
N MET A 113 6.46 11.85 0.12
CA MET A 113 6.89 10.67 -0.64
C MET A 113 6.15 9.42 -0.18
N SER A 114 6.00 9.22 1.14
CA SER A 114 5.25 8.10 1.70
C SER A 114 3.79 8.12 1.23
N PHE A 115 3.17 9.31 1.25
CA PHE A 115 1.80 9.47 0.77
C PHE A 115 1.66 9.20 -0.73
N LEU A 116 2.61 9.68 -1.54
CA LEU A 116 2.63 9.45 -2.99
C LEU A 116 2.78 7.96 -3.34
N VAL A 117 3.65 7.26 -2.60
CA VAL A 117 3.91 5.83 -2.76
C VAL A 117 2.64 5.04 -2.42
N THR A 118 2.07 5.22 -1.22
CA THR A 118 0.79 4.57 -0.83
C THR A 118 -0.37 4.92 -1.80
N SER A 119 -0.45 6.17 -2.23
CA SER A 119 -1.48 6.61 -3.19
C SER A 119 -1.35 5.94 -4.56
N SER A 120 -0.14 5.52 -4.95
CA SER A 120 0.09 4.89 -6.24
C SER A 120 -0.62 3.53 -6.36
N SER A 121 -0.65 2.74 -5.29
CA SER A 121 -1.38 1.46 -5.22
C SER A 121 -2.89 1.65 -5.30
N VAL A 122 -3.41 2.71 -4.65
CA VAL A 122 -4.82 3.10 -4.74
C VAL A 122 -5.18 3.58 -6.15
N LEU A 123 -4.34 4.40 -6.77
CA LEU A 123 -4.54 4.87 -8.15
C LEU A 123 -4.45 3.72 -9.16
N LEU A 124 -3.58 2.75 -8.93
CA LEU A 124 -3.48 1.54 -9.75
C LEU A 124 -4.81 0.76 -9.75
N SER A 125 -5.46 0.64 -8.59
CA SER A 125 -6.80 0.05 -8.46
C SER A 125 -7.80 0.69 -9.42
N GLN A 126 -7.82 2.02 -9.47
CA GLN A 126 -8.73 2.79 -10.33
C GLN A 126 -8.41 2.61 -11.81
N LEU A 127 -7.12 2.56 -12.19
CA LEU A 127 -6.68 2.42 -13.58
C LEU A 127 -6.93 1.03 -14.17
N ILE A 128 -6.70 -0.03 -13.39
CA ILE A 128 -6.90 -1.42 -13.82
C ILE A 128 -8.40 -1.74 -13.90
N THR A 129 -9.12 -1.50 -12.81
CA THR A 129 -10.55 -1.79 -12.69
C THR A 129 -11.39 -0.80 -13.53
N GLY A 130 -10.82 0.38 -13.82
CA GLY A 130 -11.28 1.43 -14.75
C GLY A 130 -11.94 0.91 -16.02
N LYS A 131 -11.24 -0.04 -16.65
CA LYS A 131 -11.53 -0.51 -18.00
C LYS A 131 -12.60 -1.58 -18.09
N GLY A 132 -12.83 -2.35 -17.03
CA GLY A 132 -13.75 -3.49 -17.04
C GLY A 132 -15.22 -3.07 -17.16
N ILE A 133 -15.61 -1.97 -16.51
CA ILE A 133 -17.02 -1.52 -16.47
C ILE A 133 -17.41 -0.74 -17.72
N ARG A 134 -16.49 0.06 -18.29
CA ARG A 134 -16.80 0.84 -19.52
C ARG A 134 -17.10 -0.04 -20.73
N LYS A 135 -16.55 -1.26 -20.77
CA LYS A 135 -16.89 -2.26 -21.80
C LYS A 135 -18.22 -2.98 -21.57
N ARG A 136 -18.70 -3.07 -20.32
CA ARG A 136 -19.94 -3.80 -19.97
C ARG A 136 -21.22 -2.97 -20.17
N TYR A 137 -21.11 -1.66 -20.38
CA TYR A 137 -22.22 -0.77 -20.73
C TYR A 137 -22.32 -0.46 -22.24
N LEU A 138 -21.46 -1.07 -23.07
CA LEU A 138 -21.44 -0.90 -24.52
C LEU A 138 -21.87 -2.18 -25.29
N TYR A 139 -22.41 -3.17 -24.59
CA TYR A 139 -23.04 -4.37 -25.15
C TYR A 139 -24.32 -4.66 -24.39
#